data_AF-A0A1V4Q3G5-F1
#
_entry.id   AF-A0A1V4Q3G5-F1
#
_cell.length_a   1.000
_cell.length_b   1.000
_cell.length_c   1.000
_cell.angle_alpha   90.00
_cell.angle_beta   90.00
_cell.angle_gamma   90.00
#
_symmetry.space_group_name_H-M   'P 1'
#
loop_
_entity.id
_entity.type
_entity.pdbx_description
1 polymer ?
#
loop_
_entity_poly.entity_id
_entity_poly.type
_entity_poly.pdbx_seq_one_letter_code
_entity_poly.pdbx_strand_id
1 'polypeptide(L)'
;MRCEVAREALSARVDGERETVPSARVDEHVAGCADCAQWYQALQRFTIPEIGEPLRVVRGNEGPDLVEMMIAAHADTAAPPTRGSESSSRTWWLMAGGAAFASGALAVSMVVTHGSVVTICLFVAAMLVTVGLTVRARR
;
A
#
# COMPACT_ATOMS: atom_id res chain seq x y z
N MET A 1 28.24 40.01 7.44
CA MET A 1 27.29 39.05 8.05
C MET A 1 28.00 37.75 8.39
N ARG A 2 27.34 36.79 9.05
CA ARG A 2 27.90 35.44 9.26
C ARG A 2 27.87 34.64 7.95
N CYS A 3 28.92 33.87 7.67
CA CYS A 3 29.04 33.09 6.45
C CYS A 3 27.87 32.10 6.24
N GLU A 4 27.34 31.51 7.32
CA GLU A 4 26.16 30.62 7.27
C GLU A 4 24.95 31.31 6.64
N VAL A 5 24.64 32.54 7.08
CA VAL A 5 23.50 33.32 6.57
C VAL A 5 23.72 33.72 5.11
N ALA A 6 24.97 34.04 4.75
CA ALA A 6 25.31 34.33 3.37
C ALA A 6 25.13 33.10 2.47
N ARG A 7 25.60 31.92 2.91
CA ARG A 7 25.48 30.66 2.16
C ARG A 7 24.03 30.22 2.01
N GLU A 8 23.22 30.38 3.05
CA GLU A 8 21.78 30.08 2.99
C GLU A 8 21.06 30.98 1.98
N ALA A 9 21.31 32.30 2.01
CA ALA A 9 20.75 33.22 1.03
C ALA A 9 21.23 32.92 -0.41
N LEU A 10 22.50 32.56 -0.58
CA LEU A 10 23.05 32.17 -1.89
C LEU A 10 22.47 30.83 -2.41
N SER A 11 22.17 29.88 -1.52
CA SER A 11 21.47 28.63 -1.89
C SER A 11 20.08 28.95 -2.40
N ALA A 12 19.31 29.72 -1.64
CA ALA A 12 17.97 30.16 -2.04
C ALA A 12 18.00 30.86 -3.41
N ARG A 13 19.02 31.69 -3.67
CA ARG A 13 19.23 32.34 -4.97
C ARG A 13 19.42 31.34 -6.12
N VAL A 14 20.19 30.28 -5.93
CA VAL A 14 20.40 29.24 -6.95
C VAL A 14 19.12 28.45 -7.21
N ASP A 15 18.35 28.17 -6.16
CA ASP A 15 17.08 27.46 -6.27
C ASP A 15 15.95 28.34 -6.85
N GLY A 16 16.22 29.63 -7.08
CA GLY A 16 15.24 30.61 -7.57
C GLY A 16 14.21 31.01 -6.52
N GLU A 17 14.50 30.73 -5.24
CA GLU A 17 13.72 31.14 -4.09
C GLU A 17 14.07 32.56 -3.64
N ARG A 18 13.24 33.10 -2.75
CA ARG A 18 13.46 34.44 -2.18
C ARG A 18 14.56 34.37 -1.11
N GLU A 19 15.59 35.21 -1.26
CA GLU A 19 16.67 35.34 -0.28
C GLU A 19 16.16 35.73 1.12
N THR A 20 16.79 35.17 2.15
CA THR A 20 16.47 35.42 3.56
C THR A 20 16.92 36.81 4.04
N VAL A 21 17.90 37.40 3.35
CA VAL A 21 18.42 38.76 3.57
C VAL A 21 18.47 39.52 2.24
N PRO A 22 18.54 40.85 2.24
CA PRO A 22 18.64 41.63 1.00
C PRO A 22 19.89 41.27 0.19
N SER A 23 19.72 41.04 -1.11
CA SER A 23 20.79 40.62 -2.03
C SER A 23 22.02 41.52 -1.97
N ALA A 24 21.83 42.84 -1.84
CA ALA A 24 22.93 43.79 -1.73
C ALA A 24 23.88 43.49 -0.55
N ARG A 25 23.35 43.02 0.59
CA ARG A 25 24.19 42.63 1.73
C ARG A 25 24.92 41.31 1.50
N VAL A 26 24.32 40.40 0.74
CA VAL A 26 24.95 39.15 0.29
C VAL A 26 26.11 39.44 -0.64
N ASP A 27 25.90 40.32 -1.60
CA ASP A 27 26.91 40.70 -2.58
C ASP A 27 28.09 41.42 -1.92
N GLU A 28 27.82 42.33 -0.97
CA GLU A 28 28.86 42.97 -0.13
C GLU A 28 29.70 41.93 0.63
N HIS A 29 29.06 40.92 1.23
CA HIS A 29 29.78 39.87 1.96
C HIS A 29 30.62 38.99 1.03
N VAL A 30 30.08 38.60 -0.12
CA VAL A 30 30.80 37.79 -1.11
C VAL A 30 32.01 38.54 -1.66
N ALA A 31 31.90 39.85 -1.86
CA ALA A 31 33.04 40.69 -2.26
C ALA A 31 34.16 40.74 -1.21
N GLY A 32 33.81 40.64 0.08
CA GLY A 32 34.76 40.70 1.20
C GLY A 32 35.24 39.33 1.73
N CYS A 33 34.62 38.21 1.32
CA CYS A 33 34.89 36.88 1.87
C CYS A 33 35.25 35.89 0.76
N ALA A 34 36.54 35.57 0.66
CA ALA A 34 37.07 34.64 -0.35
C ALA A 34 36.43 33.24 -0.25
N ASP A 35 36.18 32.73 0.96
CA ASP A 35 35.58 31.42 1.17
C ASP A 35 34.15 31.36 0.61
N CYS A 36 33.35 32.40 0.85
CA CYS A 36 31.98 32.47 0.32
C CYS A 36 31.97 32.69 -1.20
N ALA A 37 32.92 33.46 -1.74
CA ALA A 37 33.07 33.63 -3.19
C ALA A 37 33.44 32.31 -3.89
N GLN A 38 34.41 31.57 -3.36
CA GLN A 38 34.81 30.27 -3.90
C GLN A 38 33.69 29.24 -3.78
N TRP A 39 33.02 29.19 -2.62
CA TRP A 39 31.89 28.30 -2.42
C TRP A 39 30.76 28.59 -3.41
N TYR A 40 30.41 29.86 -3.63
CA TYR A 40 29.35 30.24 -4.55
C TYR A 40 29.69 29.93 -6.01
N GLN A 41 30.96 30.07 -6.40
CA GLN A 41 31.43 29.65 -7.72
C GLN A 41 31.35 28.12 -7.90
N ALA A 42 31.70 27.35 -6.86
CA ALA A 42 31.59 25.89 -6.90
C ALA A 42 30.14 25.44 -7.01
N LEU A 43 29.23 26.08 -6.26
CA LEU A 43 27.79 25.82 -6.31
C LEU A 43 27.21 26.01 -7.73
N GLN A 44 27.59 27.10 -8.41
CA GLN A 44 27.14 27.40 -9.78
C GLN A 44 27.71 26.46 -10.85
N ARG A 45 28.83 25.80 -10.56
CA ARG A 45 29.49 24.86 -11.48
C ARG A 45 29.17 23.40 -11.13
N PHE A 46 28.21 23.15 -10.26
CA PHE A 46 27.87 21.79 -9.87
C PHE A 46 27.44 20.98 -11.11
N THR A 47 28.22 19.96 -11.43
CA THR A 47 28.04 19.06 -12.58
C THR A 47 27.71 17.69 -12.04
N ILE A 48 26.70 17.02 -12.61
CA ILE A 48 26.44 15.60 -12.30
C ILE A 48 27.56 14.78 -12.97
N PRO A 49 28.37 14.00 -12.22
CA PRO A 49 29.52 13.30 -12.76
C PRO A 49 29.19 12.37 -13.94
N GLU A 50 28.03 11.71 -13.92
CA GLU A 50 27.59 10.82 -15.00
C GLU A 50 27.18 11.56 -16.29
N ILE A 51 26.75 12.82 -16.21
CA ILE A 51 26.17 13.55 -17.34
C ILE A 51 27.19 14.52 -17.96
N GLY A 52 28.19 14.97 -17.20
CA GLY A 52 29.27 15.84 -17.69
C GLY A 52 28.86 17.28 -18.04
N GLU A 53 27.55 17.55 -18.11
CA GLU A 53 26.96 18.87 -18.32
C GLU A 53 26.64 19.56 -16.97
N PRO A 54 26.80 20.89 -16.87
CA PRO A 54 26.43 21.63 -15.66
C PRO A 54 24.94 21.45 -15.37
N LEU A 55 24.60 21.26 -14.09
CA LEU A 55 23.22 21.06 -13.67
C LEU A 55 22.37 22.29 -14.05
N ARG A 56 21.52 22.14 -15.05
CA ARG A 56 20.50 23.15 -15.39
C ARG A 56 19.21 22.80 -14.65
N VAL A 57 18.78 23.68 -13.75
CA VAL A 57 17.46 23.57 -13.12
C VAL A 57 16.39 23.88 -14.16
N VAL A 58 15.77 22.84 -14.70
CA VAL A 58 14.57 22.93 -15.54
C VAL A 58 13.37 22.92 -14.60
N ARG A 59 12.59 24.00 -14.54
CA ARG A 59 11.34 23.98 -13.75
C ARG A 59 10.37 22.98 -14.38
N GLY A 60 9.65 22.25 -13.53
CA GLY A 60 8.89 21.04 -13.86
C GLY A 60 7.67 21.18 -14.79
N ASN A 61 7.61 22.17 -15.68
CA ASN A 61 6.56 22.26 -16.70
C ASN A 61 6.98 21.70 -18.08
N GLU A 62 8.23 21.27 -18.25
CA GLU A 62 8.74 20.76 -19.54
C GLU A 62 8.81 19.22 -19.63
N GLY A 63 8.58 18.50 -18.51
CA GLY A 63 8.65 17.04 -18.45
C GLY A 63 7.29 16.36 -18.25
N PRO A 64 7.18 15.05 -18.54
CA PRO A 64 6.00 14.26 -18.20
C PRO A 64 5.78 14.22 -16.69
N ASP A 65 4.52 14.14 -16.26
CA ASP A 65 4.17 14.02 -14.84
C ASP A 65 4.70 12.69 -14.28
N LEU A 66 5.81 12.78 -13.53
CA LEU A 66 6.47 11.61 -12.94
C LEU A 66 5.60 10.94 -11.87
N VAL A 67 4.73 11.69 -11.20
CA VAL A 67 3.84 11.14 -10.17
C VAL A 67 2.82 10.23 -10.83
N GLU A 68 2.18 10.70 -11.91
CA GLU A 68 1.24 9.90 -12.68
C GLU A 68 1.93 8.65 -13.26
N MET A 69 3.12 8.79 -13.85
CA MET A 69 3.85 7.65 -14.40
C MET A 69 4.23 6.60 -13.33
N MET A 70 4.62 7.04 -12.14
CA MET A 70 4.94 6.11 -11.03
C MET A 70 3.70 5.40 -10.51
N ILE A 71 2.57 6.09 -10.40
CA ILE A 71 1.29 5.47 -10.01
C ILE A 71 0.87 4.43 -11.05
N ALA A 72 0.94 4.77 -12.34
CA ALA A 72 0.61 3.86 -13.43
C ALA A 72 1.52 2.62 -13.45
N ALA A 73 2.85 2.81 -13.35
CA ALA A 73 3.80 1.70 -13.30
C ALA A 73 3.60 0.79 -12.07
N HIS A 74 3.17 1.37 -10.94
CA HIS A 74 2.83 0.58 -9.76
C HIS A 74 1.53 -0.20 -9.94
N ALA A 75 0.52 0.40 -10.60
CA ALA A 75 -0.72 -0.29 -10.91
C ALA A 75 -0.49 -1.51 -11.82
N ASP A 76 0.43 -1.41 -12.78
CA ASP A 76 0.78 -2.52 -13.68
C ASP A 76 1.54 -3.66 -12.98
N THR A 77 2.31 -3.34 -11.92
CA THR A 77 3.04 -4.34 -11.11
C THR A 77 2.20 -4.92 -9.98
N ALA A 78 1.16 -4.21 -9.55
CA ALA A 78 0.16 -4.72 -8.63
C ALA A 78 -0.68 -5.79 -9.34
N ALA A 79 -0.18 -7.03 -9.33
CA ALA A 79 -1.00 -8.17 -9.70
C ALA A 79 -2.31 -8.07 -8.90
N PRO A 80 -3.48 -8.08 -9.55
CA PRO A 80 -4.73 -8.02 -8.82
C PRO A 80 -4.71 -9.15 -7.79
N PRO A 81 -5.11 -8.92 -6.53
CA PRO A 81 -5.27 -10.02 -5.60
C PRO A 81 -6.17 -11.01 -6.34
N THR A 82 -5.65 -12.22 -6.60
CA THR A 82 -6.48 -13.26 -7.18
C THR A 82 -7.64 -13.37 -6.20
N ARG A 83 -8.82 -12.92 -6.60
CA ARG A 83 -10.04 -13.21 -5.86
C ARG A 83 -10.21 -14.71 -6.03
N GLY A 84 -9.53 -15.45 -5.15
CA GLY A 84 -9.79 -16.87 -4.94
C GLY A 84 -11.30 -17.00 -4.85
N SER A 85 -11.84 -18.00 -5.54
CA SER A 85 -13.26 -18.19 -5.76
C SER A 85 -14.03 -18.44 -4.45
N GLU A 86 -14.16 -17.43 -3.59
CA GLU A 86 -14.95 -17.41 -2.36
C GLU A 86 -16.45 -17.57 -2.65
N SER A 87 -16.86 -17.49 -3.92
CA SER A 87 -18.19 -17.89 -4.37
C SER A 87 -18.47 -19.38 -4.14
N SER A 88 -17.45 -20.24 -4.24
CA SER A 88 -17.64 -21.69 -4.05
C SER A 88 -17.95 -22.08 -2.60
N SER A 89 -17.36 -21.37 -1.63
CA SER A 89 -17.54 -21.68 -0.20
C SER A 89 -18.94 -21.32 0.30
N ARG A 90 -19.48 -20.14 -0.06
CA ARG A 90 -20.84 -19.73 0.32
C ARG A 90 -21.89 -20.65 -0.28
N THR A 91 -21.73 -21.02 -1.54
CA THR A 91 -22.67 -21.93 -2.23
C THR A 91 -22.63 -23.33 -1.60
N TRP A 92 -21.44 -23.81 -1.22
CA TRP A 92 -21.28 -25.09 -0.51
C TRP A 92 -21.91 -25.08 0.90
N TRP A 93 -21.74 -24.01 1.68
CA TRP A 93 -22.36 -23.89 3.01
C TRP A 93 -23.88 -23.81 2.96
N LEU A 94 -24.45 -23.13 1.95
CA LEU A 94 -25.90 -23.06 1.75
C LEU A 94 -26.48 -24.45 1.40
N MET A 95 -25.80 -25.21 0.54
CA MET A 95 -26.22 -26.57 0.20
C MET A 95 -26.09 -27.53 1.40
N ALA A 96 -25.00 -27.43 2.17
CA ALA A 96 -24.81 -28.22 3.38
C ALA A 96 -25.88 -27.94 4.45
N GLY A 97 -26.23 -26.67 4.65
CA GLY A 97 -27.30 -26.27 5.56
C GLY A 97 -28.68 -26.79 5.14
N GLY A 98 -29.01 -26.71 3.84
CA GLY A 98 -30.26 -27.22 3.30
C GLY A 98 -30.42 -28.74 3.48
N ALA A 99 -29.35 -29.50 3.23
CA ALA A 99 -29.35 -30.96 3.42
C ALA A 99 -29.54 -31.37 4.89
N ALA A 100 -28.94 -30.62 5.84
CA ALA A 100 -29.11 -30.87 7.27
C ALA A 100 -30.56 -30.59 7.72
N PHE A 101 -31.19 -29.53 7.21
CA PHE A 101 -32.57 -29.22 7.55
C PHE A 101 -33.56 -30.27 7.03
N ALA A 102 -33.39 -30.70 5.77
CA ALA A 102 -34.25 -31.71 5.16
C ALA A 102 -34.16 -33.07 5.88
N SER A 103 -32.95 -33.49 6.27
CA SER A 103 -32.72 -34.73 7.02
C SER A 103 -33.31 -34.66 8.43
N GLY A 104 -33.18 -33.53 9.12
CA GLY A 104 -33.84 -33.30 10.42
C GLY A 104 -35.37 -33.38 10.33
N ALA A 105 -35.99 -32.75 9.32
CA ALA A 105 -37.43 -32.78 9.13
C ALA A 105 -37.96 -34.20 8.85
N LEU A 106 -37.25 -34.98 8.02
CA LEU A 106 -37.57 -36.39 7.76
C LEU A 106 -37.48 -37.23 9.04
N ALA A 107 -36.45 -37.02 9.86
CA ALA A 107 -36.30 -37.75 11.12
C ALA A 107 -37.38 -37.42 12.14
N VAL A 108 -37.73 -36.14 12.31
CA VAL A 108 -38.85 -35.72 13.17
C VAL A 108 -40.16 -36.33 12.68
N SER A 109 -40.42 -36.29 11.37
CA SER A 109 -41.60 -36.92 10.76
C SER A 109 -41.63 -38.43 11.05
N MET A 110 -40.49 -39.12 10.94
CA MET A 110 -40.37 -40.57 11.21
C MET A 110 -40.60 -40.91 12.68
N VAL A 111 -40.14 -40.07 13.62
CA VAL A 111 -40.39 -40.25 15.07
C VAL A 111 -41.86 -40.02 15.43
N VAL A 112 -42.47 -38.96 14.88
CA VAL A 112 -43.90 -38.66 15.12
C VAL A 112 -44.81 -39.75 14.56
N THR A 113 -44.44 -40.33 13.41
CA THR A 113 -45.25 -41.37 12.75
C THR A 113 -45.03 -42.78 13.31
N HIS A 114 -43.83 -43.11 13.80
CA HIS A 114 -43.49 -44.49 14.19
C HIS A 114 -43.25 -44.70 15.69
N GLY A 115 -43.23 -43.64 16.52
CA GLY A 115 -43.40 -43.71 17.99
C GLY A 115 -42.58 -44.77 18.74
N SER A 116 -41.41 -45.16 18.25
CA SER A 116 -40.64 -46.29 18.76
C SER A 116 -39.30 -45.81 19.33
N VAL A 117 -38.99 -46.20 20.57
CA VAL A 117 -37.74 -45.83 21.27
C VAL A 117 -36.49 -46.20 20.46
N VAL A 118 -36.59 -47.25 19.64
CA VAL A 118 -35.52 -47.72 18.75
C VAL A 118 -35.15 -46.69 17.68
N THR A 119 -36.12 -45.98 17.09
CA THR A 119 -35.87 -44.97 16.06
C THR A 119 -35.18 -43.73 16.65
N ILE A 120 -35.54 -43.35 17.89
CA ILE A 120 -34.88 -42.26 18.61
C ILE A 120 -33.41 -42.61 18.88
N CYS A 121 -33.14 -43.83 19.37
CA CYS A 121 -31.78 -44.28 19.64
C CYS A 121 -30.90 -44.33 18.39
N LEU A 122 -31.42 -44.81 17.24
CA LEU A 122 -30.67 -44.84 15.98
C LEU A 122 -30.36 -43.43 15.46
N PHE A 123 -31.28 -42.48 15.63
CA PHE A 123 -31.06 -41.10 15.20
C PHE A 123 -29.96 -40.41 16.02
N VAL A 124 -29.98 -40.56 17.34
CA VAL A 124 -28.94 -40.01 18.22
C VAL A 124 -27.57 -40.60 17.88
N ALA A 125 -27.49 -41.90 17.62
CA ALA A 125 -26.26 -42.55 17.21
C ALA A 125 -25.75 -42.01 15.85
N ALA A 126 -26.62 -41.85 14.85
CA ALA A 126 -26.25 -41.32 13.55
C ALA A 126 -25.74 -39.87 13.66
N MET A 127 -26.42 -39.01 14.43
CA MET A 127 -26.02 -37.63 14.67
C MET A 127 -24.62 -37.55 15.30
N LEU A 128 -24.34 -38.36 16.33
CA LEU A 128 -23.04 -38.38 17.00
C LEU A 128 -21.91 -38.82 16.04
N VAL A 129 -22.16 -39.77 15.15
CA VAL A 129 -21.19 -40.19 14.12
C VAL A 129 -20.90 -39.06 13.14
N THR A 130 -21.93 -38.35 12.66
CA THR A 130 -21.74 -37.22 11.74
C THR A 130 -20.96 -36.08 12.40
N VAL A 131 -21.28 -35.76 13.67
CA VAL A 131 -20.53 -34.76 14.45
C VAL A 131 -19.08 -35.21 14.68
N GLY A 132 -18.84 -36.49 14.98
CA GLY A 132 -17.49 -37.02 15.14
C GLY A 132 -16.65 -36.94 13.86
N LEU A 133 -17.24 -37.31 12.72
CA LEU A 133 -16.56 -37.25 11.41
C LEU A 133 -16.26 -35.81 10.99
N THR A 134 -17.18 -34.88 11.23
CA THR A 134 -16.97 -33.45 10.91
C THR A 134 -15.91 -32.81 11.80
N VAL A 135 -15.85 -33.15 13.09
CA VAL A 135 -14.77 -32.70 13.99
C VAL A 135 -13.43 -33.31 13.60
N ARG A 136 -13.39 -34.60 13.22
CA ARG A 136 -12.17 -35.29 12.76
C ARG A 136 -11.61 -34.68 11.47
N ALA A 137 -12.48 -34.32 10.52
CA ALA A 137 -12.07 -33.72 9.25
C ALA A 137 -11.53 -32.29 9.38
N ARG A 138 -11.78 -31.62 10.52
CA ARG A 138 -11.35 -30.24 10.78
C ARG A 138 -10.04 -30.16 11.60
N ARG A 139 -9.57 -31.28 12.15
CA ARG A 139 -8.26 -31.41 12.82
C ARG A 139 -7.23 -32.00 11.85
#